data_AF-A0A932QXE9-F1
#
_entry.id   AF-A0A932QXE9-F1
#
_cell.length_a   1.000
_cell.length_b   1.000
_cell.length_c   1.000
_cell.angle_alpha   90.00
_cell.angle_beta   90.00
_cell.angle_gamma   90.00
#
_symmetry.space_group_name_H-M   'P 1'
#
loop_
_entity.id
_entity.type
_entity.pdbx_description
1 polymer ?
#
loop_
_entity_poly.entity_id
_entity_poly.type
_entity_poly.pdbx_seq_one_letter_code
_entity_poly.pdbx_strand_id
1 'polypeptide(L)'
;MEHGHAALEKLIKGIITERDKNPPRIHSLLKLVSITLIDNVDDDIKTTLKELDRLYISVRYPDDINYIQSLLPEAKVDEVLKKVKGIYTMLEKNLK
;
A
#
# COMPACT_ATOMS: atom_id res chain seq x y z
N MET A 1 -9.47 3.18 -2.96
CA MET A 1 -8.12 3.59 -2.53
C MET A 1 -7.84 3.22 -1.08
N GLU A 2 -8.69 3.65 -0.14
CA GLU A 2 -8.55 3.32 1.28
C GLU A 2 -8.43 1.81 1.56
N HIS A 3 -9.33 1.00 0.98
CA HIS A 3 -9.30 -0.46 1.16
C HIS A 3 -8.05 -1.12 0.56
N GLY A 4 -7.54 -0.61 -0.57
CA GLY A 4 -6.32 -1.14 -1.20
C GLY A 4 -5.08 -0.89 -0.36
N HIS A 5 -4.96 0.32 0.20
CA HIS A 5 -3.93 0.66 1.18
C HIS A 5 -4.03 -0.24 2.41
N ALA A 6 -5.21 -0.31 3.04
CA ALA A 6 -5.43 -1.08 4.25
C ALA A 6 -5.23 -2.60 4.07
N ALA A 7 -5.48 -3.14 2.87
CA ALA A 7 -5.21 -4.53 2.53
C ALA A 7 -3.70 -4.81 2.49
N LEU A 8 -2.93 -3.98 1.78
CA LEU A 8 -1.47 -4.09 1.73
C LEU A 8 -0.86 -3.90 3.13
N GLU A 9 -1.36 -2.95 3.91
CA GLU A 9 -0.89 -2.72 5.29
C GLU A 9 -1.02 -3.97 6.14
N LYS A 10 -2.20 -4.60 6.14
CA LYS A 10 -2.45 -5.82 6.93
C LYS A 10 -1.59 -6.98 6.45
N LEU A 11 -1.45 -7.15 5.13
CA LEU A 11 -0.59 -8.18 4.55
C LEU A 11 0.88 -8.00 5.00
N ILE A 12 1.44 -6.80 4.82
CA ILE A 12 2.83 -6.53 5.21
C ILE A 12 3.03 -6.74 6.72
N LYS A 13 2.09 -6.28 7.55
CA LYS A 13 2.15 -6.51 9.01
C LYS A 13 2.04 -8.00 9.38
N GLY A 14 1.26 -8.78 8.61
CA GLY A 14 1.22 -10.24 8.72
C GLY A 14 2.60 -10.85 8.45
N ILE A 15 3.24 -10.48 7.35
CA ILE A 15 4.60 -10.96 7.00
C ILE A 15 5.63 -10.59 8.10
N ILE A 16 5.53 -9.38 8.68
CA ILE A 16 6.40 -8.98 9.80
C ILE A 16 6.15 -9.90 11.01
N THR A 17 4.89 -10.19 11.32
CA THR A 17 4.47 -11.02 12.46
C THR A 17 4.93 -12.46 12.31
N GLU A 18 4.81 -13.06 11.12
CA GLU A 18 5.29 -14.43 10.84
C GLU A 18 6.81 -14.60 11.00
N ARG A 19 7.56 -13.50 10.94
CA ARG A 19 9.02 -13.50 11.14
C ARG A 19 9.39 -13.22 12.60
N ASP A 20 8.48 -13.50 13.53
CA ASP A 20 8.60 -13.29 14.98
C ASP A 20 8.96 -11.83 15.35
N LYS A 21 8.56 -10.86 14.52
CA LYS A 21 8.73 -9.42 14.79
C LYS A 21 7.39 -8.79 15.14
N ASN A 22 7.41 -7.83 16.05
CA ASN A 22 6.24 -7.00 16.32
C ASN A 22 6.11 -5.90 15.26
N PRO A 23 4.99 -5.84 14.49
CA PRO A 23 4.80 -4.79 13.51
C PRO A 23 4.65 -3.42 14.21
N PRO A 24 5.35 -2.37 13.74
CA PRO A 24 5.21 -1.04 14.31
C PRO A 24 3.82 -0.46 14.07
N ARG A 25 3.37 0.40 14.98
CA ARG A 25 2.10 1.13 14.89
C ARG A 25 2.19 2.32 13.92
N ILE A 26 2.50 2.03 12.66
CA ILE A 26 2.56 2.98 11.56
C ILE A 26 1.70 2.49 10.38
N HIS A 27 1.33 3.42 9.50
CA HIS A 27 0.53 3.16 8.30
C HIS A 27 1.31 3.35 6.99
N SER A 28 2.58 3.73 7.06
CA SER A 28 3.38 3.92 5.85
C SER A 28 3.78 2.57 5.26
N LEU A 29 3.22 2.23 4.10
CA LEU A 29 3.51 0.98 3.40
C LEU A 29 4.98 0.86 3.04
N LEU A 30 5.61 1.96 2.59
CA LEU A 30 7.02 1.99 2.23
C LEU A 30 7.93 1.67 3.44
N LYS A 31 7.61 2.22 4.61
CA LYS A 31 8.37 1.89 5.84
C LYS A 31 8.12 0.46 6.27
N LEU A 32 6.87 0.00 6.23
CA LEU A 32 6.52 -1.36 6.62
C LEU A 32 7.22 -2.41 5.73
N VAL A 33 7.24 -2.22 4.41
CA VAL A 33 7.89 -3.18 3.50
C VAL A 33 9.42 -3.16 3.65
N SER A 34 10.03 -2.05 4.07
CA SER A 34 11.48 -2.03 4.34
C SER A 34 11.87 -2.92 5.53
N ILE A 35 10.94 -3.17 6.47
CA ILE A 35 11.17 -4.01 7.65
C ILE A 35 11.10 -5.50 7.31
N THR A 36 10.36 -5.85 6.26
CA THR A 36 10.21 -7.24 5.84
C THR A 36 11.46 -7.78 5.17
N LEU A 37 12.46 -6.98 4.78
CA LEU A 37 13.68 -7.47 4.08
C LEU A 37 13.33 -8.41 2.91
N ILE A 38 12.35 -8.02 2.10
CA ILE A 38 11.95 -8.76 0.90
C ILE A 38 12.76 -8.24 -0.28
N ASP A 39 13.47 -9.13 -0.97
CA ASP A 39 14.46 -8.74 -1.99
C ASP A 39 13.85 -8.29 -3.33
N ASN A 40 12.59 -8.65 -3.62
CA ASN A 40 11.91 -8.32 -4.88
C ASN A 40 11.08 -7.03 -4.82
N VAL A 41 11.39 -6.12 -3.88
CA VAL A 41 10.76 -4.79 -3.80
C VAL A 41 11.61 -3.77 -4.55
N ASP A 42 11.33 -3.64 -5.85
CA ASP A 42 12.00 -2.67 -6.72
C ASP A 42 11.49 -1.22 -6.54
N ASP A 43 12.07 -0.30 -7.30
CA ASP A 43 11.75 1.14 -7.19
C ASP A 43 10.38 1.51 -7.75
N ASP A 44 9.82 0.74 -8.68
CA ASP A 44 8.45 0.95 -9.17
C ASP A 44 7.43 0.59 -8.09
N ILE A 45 7.65 -0.52 -7.38
CA ILE A 45 6.85 -0.91 -6.22
C ILE A 45 6.96 0.15 -5.13
N LYS A 46 8.17 0.60 -4.78
CA LYS A 46 8.35 1.65 -3.77
C LYS A 46 7.62 2.94 -4.15
N THR A 47 7.68 3.32 -5.43
CA THR A 47 6.99 4.50 -5.96
C THR A 47 5.47 4.35 -5.81
N THR A 48 4.94 3.19 -6.17
CA THR A 48 3.51 2.87 -6.01
C THR A 48 3.07 2.89 -4.55
N LEU A 49 3.84 2.30 -3.63
CA LEU A 49 3.54 2.32 -2.19
C LEU A 49 3.52 3.75 -1.62
N LYS A 50 4.44 4.60 -2.07
CA LYS A 50 4.50 6.02 -1.68
C LYS A 50 3.31 6.82 -2.23
N GLU A 51 2.88 6.53 -3.46
CA GLU A 51 1.67 7.10 -4.06
C GLU A 51 0.42 6.71 -3.26
N LEU A 52 0.30 5.43 -2.88
CA LEU A 52 -0.79 4.93 -2.05
C LEU A 52 -0.83 5.56 -0.66
N ASP A 53 0.33 5.73 0.00
CA ASP A 53 0.43 6.42 1.29
C ASP A 53 -0.12 7.86 1.20
N ARG A 54 0.16 8.58 0.11
CA ARG A 54 -0.36 9.94 -0.12
C ARG A 54 -1.87 9.93 -0.34
N LEU A 55 -2.36 9.07 -1.24
CA LEU A 55 -3.78 8.98 -1.57
C LEU A 55 -4.62 8.55 -0.36
N TYR A 56 -4.08 7.71 0.52
CA TYR A 56 -4.74 7.29 1.76
C TYR A 56 -4.92 8.42 2.78
N ILE A 57 -4.02 9.41 2.80
CA ILE A 57 -4.17 10.63 3.63
C ILE A 57 -5.23 11.53 2.98
N SER A 58 -5.13 11.78 1.68
CA SER A 58 -6.05 12.65 0.95
C SER A 58 -7.51 12.19 1.04
N VAL A 59 -7.77 10.89 0.95
CA VAL A 59 -9.14 10.34 1.00
C VAL A 59 -9.76 10.42 2.40
N ARG A 60 -8.97 10.48 3.48
CA ARG A 60 -9.46 10.53 4.86
C ARG A 60 -9.71 11.93 5.40
N TYR A 61 -9.14 12.95 4.78
CA TYR A 61 -9.45 14.35 5.05
C TYR A 61 -9.96 14.98 3.76
N PRO A 62 -11.22 14.69 3.38
CA PRO A 62 -11.84 15.27 2.19
C PRO A 62 -12.25 16.71 2.50
N ASP A 63 -11.26 17.58 2.69
CA ASP A 63 -11.51 19.02 2.79
C ASP A 63 -12.20 19.54 1.52
N ASP A 64 -12.02 18.84 0.38
CA ASP A 64 -12.75 19.05 -0.86
C ASP A 64 -12.93 17.73 -1.66
N ILE A 65 -14.16 17.20 -1.70
CA ILE A 65 -14.51 15.99 -2.45
C ILE A 65 -14.28 16.18 -3.96
N ASN A 66 -14.48 17.38 -4.51
CA ASN A 66 -14.29 17.65 -5.94
C ASN A 66 -12.81 17.58 -6.31
N TYR A 67 -11.94 18.07 -5.42
CA TYR A 67 -10.49 17.94 -5.59
C TYR A 67 -10.07 16.47 -5.63
N ILE A 68 -10.59 15.63 -4.74
CA ILE A 68 -10.29 14.19 -4.73
C ILE A 68 -10.78 13.50 -6.00
N GLN A 69 -11.98 13.82 -6.49
CA GLN A 69 -12.49 13.29 -7.75
C GLN A 69 -11.61 13.68 -8.93
N SER A 70 -11.05 14.91 -8.94
CA SER A 70 -10.10 15.35 -9.96
C SER A 70 -8.76 14.59 -9.91
N LEU A 71 -8.34 14.15 -8.73
CA LEU A 71 -7.10 13.39 -8.53
C LEU A 71 -7.26 11.90 -8.87
N LEU A 72 -8.49 11.38 -8.88
CA LEU A 72 -8.81 9.96 -9.03
C LEU A 72 -9.89 9.73 -10.10
N PRO A 73 -9.61 10.06 -11.39
CA PRO A 73 -10.48 9.62 -12.47
C PRO A 73 -10.51 8.08 -12.54
N GLU A 74 -11.58 7.51 -13.07
CA GLU A 74 -11.81 6.06 -13.14
C GLU A 74 -10.60 5.29 -13.70
N ALA A 75 -10.02 5.76 -14.82
CA ALA A 75 -8.83 5.15 -15.42
C ALA A 75 -7.62 5.11 -14.46
N LYS A 76 -7.45 6.14 -13.62
CA LYS A 76 -6.38 6.18 -12.61
C LYS A 76 -6.67 5.23 -11.45
N VAL A 77 -7.93 5.12 -11.04
CA VAL A 77 -8.37 4.15 -10.02
C VAL A 77 -8.08 2.73 -10.50
N ASP A 78 -8.42 2.39 -11.74
CA ASP A 78 -8.16 1.07 -12.32
C ASP A 78 -6.67 0.76 -12.43
N GLU A 79 -5.86 1.73 -12.87
CA GLU A 79 -4.41 1.60 -12.92
C GLU A 79 -3.85 1.28 -11.53
N VAL A 80 -4.24 2.05 -10.52
CA VAL A 80 -3.76 1.87 -9.15
C VAL A 80 -4.25 0.55 -8.57
N LEU A 81 -5.50 0.15 -8.80
CA LEU A 81 -6.02 -1.14 -8.34
C LEU A 81 -5.26 -2.31 -8.97
N LYS A 82 -4.90 -2.22 -10.25
CA LYS A 82 -4.08 -3.24 -10.93
C LYS A 82 -2.70 -3.36 -10.28
N LYS A 83 -2.05 -2.24 -9.97
CA LYS A 83 -0.76 -2.24 -9.25
C LYS A 83 -0.88 -2.81 -7.83
N VAL A 84 -1.90 -2.41 -7.08
CA VAL A 84 -2.19 -2.96 -5.74
C VAL A 84 -2.33 -4.47 -5.78
N LYS A 85 -3.11 -5.01 -6.74
CA LYS A 85 -3.27 -6.46 -6.91
C LYS A 85 -1.94 -7.14 -7.23
N GLY A 86 -1.14 -6.57 -8.13
CA GLY A 86 0.18 -7.11 -8.46
C GLY A 86 1.11 -7.19 -7.25
N ILE A 87 1.18 -6.11 -6.47
CA ILE A 87 1.99 -6.06 -5.24
C ILE A 87 1.44 -7.05 -4.21
N TYR A 88 0.12 -7.13 -4.04
CA TYR A 88 -0.50 -8.06 -3.10
C TYR A 88 -0.11 -9.51 -3.43
N THR A 89 -0.32 -9.95 -4.67
CA THR A 89 0.01 -11.32 -5.11
C THR A 89 1.52 -11.61 -5.01
N MET A 90 2.37 -10.60 -5.22
CA MET A 90 3.81 -10.75 -5.02
C MET A 90 4.17 -10.94 -3.55
N LEU A 91 3.61 -10.12 -2.66
CA LEU A 91 3.87 -10.16 -1.22
C LEU A 91 3.27 -11.42 -0.56
N GLU A 92 2.09 -11.84 -0.97
CA GLU A 92 1.38 -13.02 -0.45
C GLU A 92 2.22 -14.30 -0.57
N LYS A 93 3.07 -14.42 -1.59
CA LYS A 93 4.03 -15.54 -1.73
C LYS A 93 5.07 -15.62 -0.61
N ASN A 94 5.17 -14.59 0.24
CA ASN A 94 6.08 -14.54 1.38
C ASN A 94 5.38 -14.88 2.70
N LEU A 95 4.06 -15.13 2.69
CA LEU A 95 3.34 -15.76 3.80
C LEU A 95 3.44 -17.28 3.65
N LYS A 96 3.58 -18.00 4.77
CA LYS A 96 3.63 -19.47 4.80
C LYS A 96 2.29 -20.10 5.18
#